data_AF-A0A438AYV7-F1
#
_entry.id   AF-A0A438AYV7-F1
#
_cell.length_a   1.000
_cell.length_b   1.000
_cell.length_c   1.000
_cell.angle_alpha   90.00
_cell.angle_beta   90.00
_cell.angle_gamma   90.00
#
_symmetry.space_group_name_H-M   'P 1'
#
loop_
_entity.id
_entity.type
_entity.pdbx_description
1 polymer ?
#
loop_
_entity_poly.entity_id
_entity_poly.type
_entity_poly.pdbx_seq_one_letter_code
_entity_poly.pdbx_strand_id
1 'polypeptide(L)'
;MRTSIKSAVVTVAAIACTLPLSAGAAQASPFGSLGNFGSGAPITDDPGTGDPTPAGPQVTLSKSTDIAADGETLTVSGTGFSGEGFGIYVGLVPDDKFSPTDASVWMASEWLRSGDIVDGNWTTTLDVVAIQGESNCLETSCSIYTVAAHGSPDRTQDTQTPVSFVAN
;
A
#
# COMPACT_ATOMS: atom_id res chain seq x y z
N MET A 1 -23.28 -37.40 28.73
CA MET A 1 -23.49 -36.11 29.42
C MET A 1 -23.90 -35.09 28.36
N ARG A 2 -25.14 -34.60 28.42
CA ARG A 2 -25.67 -33.56 27.55
C ARG A 2 -25.48 -32.23 28.27
N THR A 3 -24.77 -31.28 27.67
CA THR A 3 -24.69 -29.92 28.20
C THR A 3 -25.03 -28.94 27.08
N SER A 4 -26.28 -28.48 27.10
CA SER A 4 -26.80 -27.39 26.27
C SER A 4 -26.33 -26.06 26.86
N ILE A 5 -25.72 -25.20 26.04
CA ILE A 5 -25.41 -23.81 26.43
C ILE A 5 -26.28 -22.89 25.57
N LYS A 6 -26.99 -22.02 26.28
CA LYS A 6 -28.09 -21.16 25.85
C LYS A 6 -27.59 -19.98 25.01
N SER A 7 -28.30 -19.68 23.93
CA SER A 7 -28.18 -18.45 23.15
C SER A 7 -28.55 -17.23 23.99
N ALA A 8 -27.70 -16.21 24.00
CA ALA A 8 -28.01 -14.87 24.50
C ALA A 8 -28.12 -13.93 23.29
N VAL A 9 -29.34 -13.45 23.03
CA VAL A 9 -29.62 -12.40 22.06
C VAL A 9 -29.29 -11.07 22.71
N VAL A 10 -28.30 -10.35 22.19
CA VAL A 10 -27.98 -8.97 22.58
C VAL A 10 -28.76 -8.04 21.66
N THR A 11 -29.73 -7.33 22.23
CA THR A 11 -30.47 -6.28 21.53
C THR A 11 -29.62 -5.00 21.54
N VAL A 12 -29.19 -4.55 20.35
CA VAL A 12 -28.50 -3.25 20.20
C VAL A 12 -29.56 -2.16 20.00
N ALA A 13 -29.64 -1.22 20.93
CA ALA A 13 -30.45 -0.02 20.82
C ALA A 13 -29.71 1.00 19.93
N ALA A 14 -30.32 1.38 18.80
CA ALA A 14 -29.80 2.42 17.92
C ALA A 14 -30.12 3.81 18.52
N ILE A 15 -29.07 4.57 18.83
CA ILE A 15 -29.15 5.98 19.20
C ILE A 15 -29.02 6.79 17.90
N ALA A 16 -30.10 7.45 17.49
CA ALA A 16 -30.09 8.40 16.38
C ALA A 16 -29.48 9.74 16.86
N CYS A 17 -28.34 10.11 16.30
CA CYS A 17 -27.67 11.39 16.56
C CYS A 17 -28.08 12.38 15.45
N THR A 18 -28.85 13.41 15.79
CA THR A 18 -29.28 14.47 14.86
C THR A 18 -28.23 15.57 14.77
N LEU A 19 -27.64 15.77 13.59
CA LEU A 19 -26.76 16.90 13.29
C LEU A 19 -27.56 18.03 12.61
N PRO A 20 -27.41 19.30 13.04
CA PRO A 20 -28.02 20.43 12.37
C PRO A 20 -27.25 20.86 11.11
N LEU A 21 -28.00 21.10 10.04
CA LEU A 21 -27.55 21.78 8.82
C LEU A 21 -27.08 23.20 9.14
N SER A 22 -25.84 23.52 8.77
CA SER A 22 -25.38 24.90 8.58
C SER A 22 -24.98 25.10 7.11
N ALA A 23 -25.93 25.63 6.33
CA ALA A 23 -25.66 26.16 5.00
C ALA A 23 -24.97 27.53 5.14
N GLY A 24 -23.65 27.54 4.90
CA GLY A 24 -22.84 28.75 4.79
C GLY A 24 -22.98 29.39 3.40
N ALA A 25 -23.05 30.71 3.40
CA ALA A 25 -23.44 31.58 2.29
C ALA A 25 -22.53 31.49 1.04
N ALA A 26 -23.16 31.33 -0.13
CA ALA A 26 -22.52 31.66 -1.41
C ALA A 26 -22.67 33.16 -1.65
N GLN A 27 -21.56 33.90 -1.57
CA GLN A 27 -21.49 35.31 -1.87
C GLN A 27 -21.42 35.49 -3.40
N ALA A 28 -22.40 36.22 -3.93
CA ALA A 28 -22.49 36.59 -5.33
C ALA A 28 -21.33 37.54 -5.71
N SER A 29 -20.69 37.29 -6.86
CA SER A 29 -19.90 38.29 -7.58
C SER A 29 -20.62 38.62 -8.89
N PRO A 30 -20.89 39.91 -9.19
CA PRO A 30 -21.47 40.36 -10.45
C PRO A 30 -20.40 40.83 -11.45
N PHE A 31 -20.82 40.97 -12.72
CA PHE A 31 -20.13 41.56 -13.89
C PHE A 31 -19.13 40.61 -14.59
N GLY A 32 -19.40 40.15 -15.82
CA GLY A 32 -19.23 40.88 -17.10
C GLY A 32 -17.84 40.51 -17.65
N SER A 33 -17.59 40.09 -18.90
CA SER A 33 -18.06 40.53 -20.21
C SER A 33 -17.57 39.52 -21.25
N LEU A 34 -18.33 39.33 -22.34
CA LEU A 34 -17.87 38.65 -23.54
C LEU A 34 -16.88 39.53 -24.31
N GLY A 35 -15.84 38.90 -24.88
CA GLY A 35 -15.04 39.43 -25.99
C GLY A 35 -13.54 39.56 -25.70
N ASN A 36 -12.72 38.87 -26.50
CA ASN A 36 -11.70 39.47 -27.38
C ASN A 36 -10.61 38.43 -27.74
N PHE A 37 -10.44 38.16 -29.03
CA PHE A 37 -9.29 37.42 -29.57
C PHE A 37 -8.04 38.29 -29.46
N GLY A 38 -6.93 37.75 -28.96
CA GLY A 38 -5.65 38.46 -28.92
C GLY A 38 -4.50 37.59 -28.45
N SER A 39 -3.57 37.32 -29.38
CA SER A 39 -2.32 36.59 -29.20
C SER A 39 -1.40 37.16 -28.12
N GLY A 40 -0.70 36.27 -27.42
CA GLY A 40 0.70 36.43 -27.01
C GLY A 40 1.01 37.08 -25.65
N ALA A 41 1.32 36.25 -24.66
CA ALA A 41 2.38 36.45 -23.65
C ALA A 41 2.61 35.12 -22.89
N PRO A 42 3.85 34.80 -22.47
CA PRO A 42 4.16 33.53 -21.83
C PRO A 42 3.51 33.45 -20.45
N ILE A 43 2.94 32.30 -20.13
CA ILE A 43 2.52 31.97 -18.77
C ILE A 43 3.82 31.81 -17.98
N THR A 44 4.11 32.79 -17.12
CA THR A 44 5.16 32.67 -16.11
C THR A 44 4.78 31.52 -15.19
N ASP A 45 5.63 30.50 -15.10
CA ASP A 45 5.56 29.46 -14.08
C ASP A 45 5.59 30.12 -12.70
N ASP A 46 4.42 30.22 -12.07
CA ASP A 46 4.31 30.43 -10.64
C ASP A 46 4.53 29.07 -9.97
N PRO A 47 5.54 28.88 -9.09
CA PRO A 47 5.65 27.67 -8.31
C PRO A 47 4.56 27.72 -7.24
N GLY A 48 3.36 27.29 -7.64
CA GLY A 48 2.24 27.07 -6.74
C GLY A 48 2.71 26.15 -5.61
N THR A 49 2.54 26.64 -4.39
CA THR A 49 2.56 25.85 -3.16
C THR A 49 1.49 24.76 -3.25
N GLY A 50 1.84 23.65 -3.91
CA GLY A 50 1.08 22.42 -3.80
C GLY A 50 1.24 21.93 -2.37
N ASP A 51 0.13 21.78 -1.65
CA ASP A 51 0.13 20.91 -0.47
C ASP A 51 0.76 19.58 -0.88
N PRO A 52 1.72 19.03 -0.11
CA PRO A 52 2.25 17.72 -0.43
C PRO A 52 1.07 16.75 -0.40
N THR A 53 0.70 16.19 -1.55
CA THR A 53 -0.11 14.97 -1.61
C THR A 53 0.53 14.01 -0.60
N PRO A 54 -0.23 13.46 0.37
CA PRO A 54 0.31 12.47 1.28
C PRO A 54 1.02 11.41 0.44
N ALA A 55 2.33 11.26 0.63
CA ALA A 55 3.08 10.26 -0.08
C ALA A 55 2.42 8.92 0.25
N GLY A 56 2.00 8.17 -0.78
CA GLY A 56 1.48 6.82 -0.60
C GLY A 56 2.51 5.92 0.09
N PRO A 57 2.14 4.69 0.47
CA PRO A 57 3.04 3.77 1.17
C PRO A 57 4.38 3.62 0.46
N GLN A 58 5.46 3.59 1.23
CA GLN A 58 6.84 3.46 0.74
C GLN A 58 7.53 2.30 1.45
N VAL A 59 8.37 1.57 0.72
CA VAL A 59 9.19 0.47 1.24
C VAL A 59 10.67 0.78 1.06
N THR A 60 11.45 0.44 2.07
CA THR A 60 12.91 0.53 2.07
C THR A 60 13.50 -0.82 2.41
N LEU A 61 14.59 -1.17 1.73
CA LEU A 61 15.29 -2.43 1.90
C LEU A 61 16.69 -2.15 2.44
N SER A 62 17.17 -2.99 3.35
CA SER A 62 18.59 -2.99 3.77
C SER A 62 19.55 -3.17 2.59
N LYS A 63 19.11 -3.86 1.54
CA LYS A 63 19.83 -4.08 0.29
C LYS A 63 18.83 -4.36 -0.82
N SER A 64 19.04 -3.78 -2.01
CA SER A 64 18.18 -3.98 -3.18
C SER A 64 18.93 -4.46 -4.42
N THR A 65 20.26 -4.43 -4.42
CA THR A 65 21.09 -4.95 -5.51
C THR A 65 22.16 -5.86 -4.97
N ASP A 66 22.71 -6.70 -5.83
CA ASP A 66 23.81 -7.61 -5.50
C ASP A 66 23.47 -8.55 -4.34
N ILE A 67 22.19 -8.90 -4.19
CA ILE A 67 21.69 -9.83 -3.18
C ILE A 67 22.25 -11.21 -3.49
N ALA A 68 22.77 -11.92 -2.49
CA ALA A 68 23.37 -13.24 -2.69
C ALA A 68 22.35 -14.24 -3.24
N ALA A 69 22.65 -14.87 -4.38
CA ALA A 69 21.70 -15.75 -5.05
C ALA A 69 21.36 -17.02 -4.28
N ASP A 70 22.29 -17.51 -3.44
CA ASP A 70 22.16 -18.70 -2.59
C ASP A 70 21.38 -18.46 -1.29
N GLY A 71 21.14 -17.20 -0.93
CA GLY A 71 20.32 -16.83 0.22
C GLY A 71 20.86 -15.60 0.95
N GLU A 72 19.98 -14.64 1.24
CA GLU A 72 20.30 -13.48 2.08
C GLU A 72 19.07 -13.05 2.89
N THR A 73 19.26 -12.62 4.13
CA THR A 73 18.18 -12.03 4.94
C THR A 73 18.15 -10.53 4.71
N LEU A 74 17.04 -10.01 4.18
CA LEU A 74 16.81 -8.58 4.04
C LEU A 74 16.01 -8.06 5.24
N THR A 75 16.43 -6.94 5.82
CA THR A 75 15.51 -6.09 6.59
C THR A 75 14.68 -5.26 5.63
N VAL A 76 13.36 -5.28 5.82
CA VAL A 76 12.36 -4.55 5.03
C VAL A 76 11.60 -3.63 5.97
N SER A 77 11.51 -2.34 5.65
CA SER A 77 10.74 -1.37 6.44
C SER A 77 9.78 -0.60 5.56
N GLY A 78 8.61 -0.26 6.09
CA GLY A 78 7.61 0.52 5.39
C GLY A 78 7.10 1.71 6.19
N THR A 79 6.66 2.74 5.47
CA THR A 79 6.07 3.96 6.02
C THR A 79 4.83 4.35 5.22
N GLY A 80 3.84 5.01 5.85
CA GLY A 80 2.62 5.46 5.18
C GLY A 80 1.59 4.36 4.93
N PHE A 81 1.73 3.21 5.60
CA PHE A 81 0.77 2.11 5.55
C PHE A 81 -0.38 2.33 6.53
N SER A 82 -1.51 1.64 6.32
CA SER A 82 -2.61 1.61 7.27
C SER A 82 -2.48 0.39 8.19
N GLY A 83 -2.61 0.62 9.49
CA GLY A 83 -2.79 -0.46 10.47
C GLY A 83 -4.23 -0.96 10.59
N GLU A 84 -5.12 -0.58 9.67
CA GLU A 84 -6.50 -1.07 9.64
C GLU A 84 -6.64 -2.40 8.85
N GLY A 85 -7.84 -2.98 8.88
CA GLY A 85 -8.13 -4.22 8.17
C GLY A 85 -7.38 -5.42 8.74
N PHE A 86 -6.82 -6.25 7.87
CA PHE A 86 -6.09 -7.48 8.23
C PHE A 86 -4.57 -7.34 8.12
N GLY A 87 -4.05 -6.13 7.96
CA GLY A 87 -2.63 -5.86 7.71
C GLY A 87 -2.22 -6.11 6.26
N ILE A 88 -0.95 -6.46 6.04
CA ILE A 88 -0.33 -6.59 4.71
C ILE A 88 0.52 -7.86 4.60
N TYR A 89 0.61 -8.40 3.40
CA TYR A 89 1.71 -9.31 3.06
C TYR A 89 2.86 -8.52 2.45
N VAL A 90 4.09 -8.94 2.74
CA VAL A 90 5.32 -8.42 2.13
C VAL A 90 6.17 -9.59 1.66
N GLY A 91 6.73 -9.54 0.45
CA GLY A 91 7.39 -10.73 -0.09
C GLY A 91 8.02 -10.57 -1.47
N LEU A 92 8.87 -11.54 -1.82
CA LEU A 92 9.60 -11.61 -3.08
C LEU A 92 8.78 -12.34 -4.14
N VAL A 93 8.64 -11.73 -5.32
CA VAL A 93 7.91 -12.34 -6.45
C VAL A 93 8.60 -11.96 -7.77
N PRO A 94 8.69 -12.87 -8.76
CA PRO A 94 8.99 -12.50 -10.14
C PRO A 94 7.89 -11.61 -10.70
N ASP A 95 8.27 -10.49 -11.32
CA ASP A 95 7.34 -9.45 -11.75
C ASP A 95 6.32 -9.98 -12.78
N ASP A 96 6.74 -10.91 -13.65
CA ASP A 96 5.90 -11.53 -14.69
C ASP A 96 4.94 -12.59 -14.15
N LYS A 97 5.12 -13.04 -12.90
CA LYS A 97 4.24 -13.98 -12.20
C LYS A 97 3.40 -13.31 -11.12
N PHE A 98 3.64 -12.03 -10.82
CA PHE A 98 3.01 -11.36 -9.69
C PHE A 98 1.48 -11.48 -9.71
N SER A 99 0.95 -11.98 -8.59
CA SER A 99 -0.48 -12.04 -8.33
C SER A 99 -0.74 -11.63 -6.88
N PRO A 100 -1.66 -10.69 -6.65
CA PRO A 100 -1.98 -10.24 -5.30
C PRO A 100 -2.91 -11.17 -4.53
N THR A 101 -3.53 -12.12 -5.22
CA THR A 101 -4.54 -13.03 -4.67
C THR A 101 -4.12 -14.49 -4.77
N ASP A 102 -2.98 -14.78 -5.39
CA ASP A 102 -2.39 -16.12 -5.46
C ASP A 102 -1.07 -16.11 -4.70
N ALA A 103 -1.03 -16.72 -3.52
CA ALA A 103 0.17 -16.79 -2.71
C ALA A 103 1.20 -17.80 -3.24
N SER A 104 0.82 -18.70 -4.16
CA SER A 104 1.71 -19.76 -4.64
C SER A 104 2.85 -19.27 -5.54
N VAL A 105 2.72 -18.06 -6.09
CA VAL A 105 3.77 -17.43 -6.92
C VAL A 105 4.82 -16.68 -6.09
N TRP A 106 4.59 -16.52 -4.77
CA TRP A 106 5.46 -15.76 -3.88
C TRP A 106 6.60 -16.66 -3.40
N MET A 107 7.84 -16.22 -3.63
CA MET A 107 9.05 -16.98 -3.30
C MET A 107 9.41 -16.88 -1.81
N ALA A 108 9.11 -15.74 -1.22
CA ALA A 108 9.22 -15.49 0.22
C ALA A 108 8.08 -14.56 0.61
N SER A 109 7.52 -14.72 1.80
CA SER A 109 6.45 -13.85 2.27
C SER A 109 6.38 -13.80 3.78
N GLU A 110 6.09 -12.62 4.31
CA GLU A 110 5.70 -12.40 5.69
C GLU A 110 4.33 -11.72 5.76
N TRP A 111 3.58 -12.07 6.80
CA TRP A 111 2.31 -11.41 7.11
C TRP A 111 2.48 -10.48 8.31
N LEU A 112 2.40 -9.18 8.04
CA LEU A 112 2.31 -8.17 9.07
C LEU A 112 0.84 -7.97 9.41
N ARG A 113 0.50 -8.23 10.66
CA ARG A 113 -0.86 -8.00 11.17
C ARG A 113 -1.06 -6.51 11.36
N SER A 114 -2.32 -6.11 11.45
CA SER A 114 -2.76 -4.75 11.73
C SER A 114 -2.03 -4.10 12.91
N GLY A 115 -1.80 -4.88 13.99
CA GLY A 115 -1.08 -4.40 15.18
C GLY A 115 0.43 -4.26 15.02
N ASP A 116 1.03 -4.81 13.96
CA ASP A 116 2.45 -4.69 13.65
C ASP A 116 2.76 -3.39 12.87
N ILE A 117 1.72 -2.69 12.40
CA ILE A 117 1.81 -1.41 11.70
C ILE A 117 1.41 -0.29 12.66
N VAL A 118 2.40 0.41 13.21
CA VAL A 118 2.20 1.43 14.24
C VAL A 118 2.50 2.81 13.66
N ASP A 119 1.53 3.71 13.75
CA ASP A 119 1.59 5.06 13.16
C ASP A 119 1.98 5.04 11.66
N GLY A 120 1.55 3.98 10.97
CA GLY A 120 1.85 3.71 9.56
C GLY A 120 3.26 3.20 9.26
N ASN A 121 4.01 2.80 10.28
CA ASN A 121 5.38 2.28 10.17
C ASN A 121 5.42 0.80 10.55
N TRP A 122 6.33 0.06 9.93
CA TRP A 122 6.62 -1.34 10.28
C TRP A 122 8.03 -1.72 9.82
N THR A 123 8.58 -2.78 10.43
CA THR A 123 9.83 -3.42 10.02
C THR A 123 9.69 -4.94 10.16
N THR A 124 10.20 -5.69 9.19
CA THR A 124 10.32 -7.15 9.25
C THR A 124 11.58 -7.63 8.55
N THR A 125 11.83 -8.94 8.57
CA THR A 125 12.89 -9.60 7.82
C THR A 125 12.31 -10.54 6.77
N LEU A 126 12.95 -10.65 5.61
CA LEU A 126 12.65 -11.66 4.59
C LEU A 126 13.91 -12.44 4.25
N ASP A 127 13.85 -13.76 4.36
CA ASP A 127 14.87 -14.66 3.82
C ASP A 127 14.58 -14.87 2.34
N VAL A 128 15.45 -14.36 1.47
CA VAL A 128 15.28 -14.40 0.02
C VAL A 128 16.32 -15.28 -0.64
N VAL A 129 15.92 -15.97 -1.70
CA VAL A 129 16.80 -16.76 -2.59
C VAL A 129 16.48 -16.38 -4.03
N ALA A 130 17.47 -16.42 -4.93
CA ALA A 130 17.24 -16.03 -6.32
C ALA A 130 16.43 -17.05 -7.11
N ILE A 131 16.46 -18.33 -6.71
CA ILE A 131 15.78 -19.42 -7.40
C ILE A 131 14.94 -20.23 -6.41
N GLN A 132 13.65 -20.37 -6.69
CA GLN A 132 12.75 -21.21 -5.92
C GLN A 132 11.68 -21.80 -6.84
N GLY A 133 11.60 -23.14 -6.87
CA GLY A 133 10.71 -23.84 -7.81
C GLY A 133 11.02 -23.44 -9.26
N GLU A 134 10.01 -22.93 -9.97
CA GLU A 134 10.12 -22.46 -11.35
C GLU A 134 10.45 -20.96 -11.47
N SER A 135 10.65 -20.27 -10.34
CA SER A 135 10.94 -18.84 -10.32
C SER A 135 12.45 -18.59 -10.26
N ASN A 136 12.94 -17.70 -11.12
CA ASN A 136 14.36 -17.41 -11.28
C ASN A 136 14.63 -15.91 -11.45
N CYS A 137 15.01 -15.25 -10.34
CA CYS A 137 15.33 -13.82 -10.29
C CYS A 137 16.69 -13.44 -10.90
N LEU A 138 17.44 -14.41 -11.43
CA LEU A 138 18.64 -14.14 -12.25
C LEU A 138 18.29 -13.98 -13.73
N GLU A 139 17.13 -14.47 -14.15
CA GLU A 139 16.66 -14.43 -15.54
C GLU A 139 15.50 -13.45 -15.74
N THR A 140 14.66 -13.29 -14.71
CA THR A 140 13.50 -12.40 -14.72
C THR A 140 13.62 -11.34 -13.62
N SER A 141 13.11 -10.14 -13.88
CA SER A 141 12.98 -9.10 -12.85
C SER A 141 12.15 -9.60 -11.68
N CYS A 142 12.61 -9.34 -10.46
CA CYS A 142 11.89 -9.63 -9.24
C CYS A 142 11.80 -8.37 -8.38
N SER A 143 10.77 -8.32 -7.56
CA SER A 143 10.53 -7.22 -6.64
C SER A 143 10.09 -7.71 -5.27
N ILE A 144 10.34 -6.91 -4.25
CA ILE A 144 9.61 -6.99 -2.99
C ILE A 144 8.28 -6.25 -3.17
N TYR A 145 7.18 -6.99 -3.09
CA TYR A 145 5.83 -6.43 -3.12
C TYR A 145 5.27 -6.31 -1.72
N THR A 146 4.45 -5.29 -1.49
CA THR A 146 3.45 -5.30 -0.42
C THR A 146 2.08 -5.42 -1.03
N VAL A 147 1.17 -6.14 -0.37
CA VAL A 147 -0.25 -6.19 -0.74
C VAL A 147 -1.13 -6.17 0.50
N ALA A 148 -2.28 -5.52 0.43
CA ALA A 148 -3.29 -5.62 1.47
C ALA A 148 -3.68 -7.10 1.67
N ALA A 149 -3.71 -7.56 2.93
CA ALA A 149 -3.81 -8.97 3.24
C ALA A 149 -5.17 -9.59 2.86
N HIS A 150 -5.16 -10.93 2.75
CA HIS A 150 -6.33 -11.80 2.53
C HIS A 150 -7.19 -11.45 1.31
N GLY A 151 -6.54 -11.07 0.19
CA GLY A 151 -7.22 -10.83 -1.08
C GLY A 151 -8.13 -9.60 -1.05
N SER A 152 -7.79 -8.61 -0.21
CA SER A 152 -8.49 -7.34 -0.15
C SER A 152 -8.66 -6.72 -1.55
N PRO A 153 -9.87 -6.23 -1.90
CA PRO A 153 -10.06 -5.47 -3.14
C PRO A 153 -9.47 -4.05 -3.06
N ASP A 154 -9.24 -3.54 -1.85
CA ASP A 154 -8.52 -2.28 -1.65
C ASP A 154 -7.02 -2.52 -1.80
N ARG A 155 -6.44 -1.87 -2.82
CA ARG A 155 -5.04 -1.98 -3.24
C ARG A 155 -4.22 -0.72 -2.97
N THR A 156 -4.73 0.18 -2.12
CA THR A 156 -4.02 1.42 -1.75
C THR A 156 -2.75 1.17 -0.94
N GLN A 157 -2.60 -0.03 -0.37
CA GLN A 157 -1.42 -0.48 0.39
C GLN A 157 -0.39 -1.25 -0.46
N ASP A 158 -0.62 -1.34 -1.77
CA ASP A 158 0.29 -2.04 -2.66
C ASP A 158 1.54 -1.23 -2.96
N THR A 159 2.69 -1.89 -2.94
CA THR A 159 3.95 -1.32 -3.39
C THR A 159 4.74 -2.35 -4.18
N GLN A 160 5.68 -1.87 -4.99
CA GLN A 160 6.64 -2.68 -5.71
C GLN A 160 8.02 -2.04 -5.55
N THR A 161 8.97 -2.80 -4.99
CA THR A 161 10.37 -2.36 -4.81
C THR A 161 11.28 -3.33 -5.56
N PRO A 162 11.85 -2.94 -6.72
CA PRO A 162 12.70 -3.81 -7.51
C PRO A 162 13.93 -4.29 -6.75
N VAL A 163 14.34 -5.54 -7.01
CA VAL A 163 15.57 -6.12 -6.47
C VAL A 163 16.39 -6.83 -7.55
N SER A 164 17.71 -6.93 -7.35
CA SER A 164 18.59 -7.75 -8.18
C SER A 164 19.49 -8.67 -7.37
N PHE A 165 19.70 -9.86 -7.90
CA PHE A 165 20.56 -10.89 -7.32
C PHE A 165 21.85 -11.04 -8.12
N VAL A 166 22.92 -11.48 -7.45
CA VAL A 166 24.20 -11.82 -8.05
C VAL A 166 24.58 -13.26 -7.72
N ALA A 167 25.04 -13.99 -8.74
CA ALA A 167 25.59 -15.33 -8.53
C ALA A 167 26.96 -15.24 -7.84
N ASN A 168 27.17 -16.12 -6.84
CA ASN A 168 28.45 -16.25 -6.13
C ASN A 168 29.46 -17.10 -6.91
#